data_AF-A0A924XLQ2-F1
#
_entry.id   AF-A0A924XLQ2-F1
#
_cell.length_a   1.000
_cell.length_b   1.000
_cell.length_c   1.000
_cell.angle_alpha   90.00
_cell.angle_beta   90.00
_cell.angle_gamma   90.00
#
_symmetry.space_group_name_H-M   'P 1'
#
loop_
_entity.id
_entity.type
_entity.pdbx_description
1 polymer ?
#
loop_
_entity_poly.entity_id
_entity_poly.type
_entity_poly.pdbx_seq_one_letter_code
_entity_poly.pdbx_strand_id
1 'polypeptide(L)'
;MATIEGELQYPSEHIPPMTICAERLDGGGRICTDRLMAARGRSGPVTYRLSVPPGRYLVFASLKEGVAGGVTAHFRAYYSDYVVCGTRVGCKSHKPIEVVVRAGEHRRGVGPNDWYART
;
A
#
# COMPACT_ATOMS: atom_id res chain seq x y z
N MET A 1 9.05 -12.84 12.41
CA MET A 1 8.49 -11.67 11.70
C MET A 1 8.89 -11.73 10.24
N ALA A 2 8.13 -11.07 9.37
CA ALA A 2 8.40 -10.82 7.96
C ALA A 2 8.35 -9.30 7.70
N THR A 3 8.91 -8.85 6.59
CA THR A 3 8.92 -7.44 6.18
C THR A 3 8.26 -7.27 4.83
N ILE A 4 7.31 -6.34 4.73
CA ILE A 4 6.69 -5.92 3.47
C ILE A 4 7.16 -4.50 3.15
N GLU A 5 7.59 -4.28 1.91
CA GLU A 5 8.10 -3.00 1.41
C GLU A 5 7.58 -2.70 0.00
N GLY A 6 7.29 -1.44 -0.25
CA GLY A 6 6.85 -0.95 -1.56
C GLY A 6 6.98 0.55 -1.71
N GLU A 7 6.91 0.99 -2.97
CA GLU A 7 6.82 2.39 -3.35
C GLU A 7 5.38 2.87 -3.35
N LEU A 8 5.19 4.10 -2.91
CA LEU A 8 3.91 4.77 -2.78
C LEU A 8 3.75 5.82 -3.86
N GLN A 9 2.56 5.84 -4.45
CA GLN A 9 2.14 6.82 -5.44
C GLN A 9 0.76 7.34 -5.06
N TYR A 10 0.51 8.60 -5.39
CA TYR A 10 -0.78 9.26 -5.17
C TYR A 10 -1.20 10.00 -6.44
N PRO A 11 -2.50 10.12 -6.77
CA PRO A 11 -2.96 10.71 -8.04
C PRO A 11 -2.68 12.22 -8.21
N SER A 12 -1.97 12.87 -7.29
CA SER A 12 -1.56 14.28 -7.41
C SER A 12 -0.04 14.42 -7.38
N GLU A 13 0.46 15.62 -7.66
CA GLU A 13 1.90 15.92 -7.66
C GLU A 13 2.57 15.77 -6.29
N HIS A 14 1.79 15.77 -5.20
CA HIS A 14 2.29 15.66 -3.85
C HIS A 14 1.70 14.45 -3.13
N ILE A 15 2.57 13.61 -2.57
CA ILE A 15 2.16 12.49 -1.73
C ILE A 15 1.76 13.03 -0.35
N PRO A 16 0.48 12.97 0.03
CA PRO A 16 0.02 13.43 1.34
C PRO A 16 0.52 12.50 2.46
N PRO A 17 0.39 12.91 3.74
CA PRO A 17 0.59 12.00 4.85
C PRO A 17 -0.39 10.81 4.77
N MET A 18 0.16 9.59 4.79
CA MET A 18 -0.60 8.35 4.65
C MET A 18 -0.25 7.34 5.75
N THR A 19 -1.17 6.41 5.93
CA THR A 19 -1.02 5.21 6.75
C THR A 19 -1.09 4.00 5.85
N ILE A 20 -0.14 3.09 5.96
CA ILE A 20 -0.12 1.83 5.21
C ILE A 20 -0.47 0.71 6.17
N CYS A 21 -1.46 -0.10 5.81
CA CYS A 21 -1.92 -1.23 6.61
C CYS A 21 -1.80 -2.54 5.82
N ALA A 22 -1.47 -3.61 6.55
CA ALA A 22 -1.65 -4.99 6.11
C ALA A 22 -2.79 -5.60 6.93
N GLU A 23 -3.90 -5.90 6.27
CA GLU A 23 -5.08 -6.54 6.84
C GLU A 23 -5.00 -8.06 6.65
N ARG A 24 -5.08 -8.80 7.75
CA ARG A 24 -5.03 -10.26 7.75
C ARG A 24 -6.29 -10.85 7.15
N LEU A 25 -6.12 -11.82 6.26
CA LEU A 25 -7.23 -12.56 5.66
C LEU A 25 -7.77 -13.69 6.56
N ASP A 26 -7.08 -14.03 7.64
CA ASP A 26 -7.48 -15.06 8.62
C ASP A 26 -8.12 -14.47 9.89
N GLY A 27 -8.61 -13.23 9.84
CA GLY A 27 -9.33 -12.60 10.95
C GLY A 27 -8.46 -11.99 12.06
N GLY A 28 -7.14 -11.99 11.91
CA GLY A 28 -6.20 -11.44 12.90
C GLY A 28 -6.04 -9.91 12.93
N GLY A 29 -7.01 -9.15 12.38
CA GLY A 29 -6.98 -7.68 12.35
C GLY A 29 -5.99 -7.09 11.33
N ARG A 30 -5.56 -5.83 11.58
CA ARG A 30 -4.61 -5.11 10.70
C ARG A 30 -3.43 -4.56 11.47
N ILE A 31 -2.29 -4.48 10.78
CA ILE A 31 -1.04 -3.91 11.29
C ILE A 31 -0.69 -2.74 10.39
N CYS A 32 -0.47 -1.56 10.96
CA CYS A 32 -0.29 -0.33 10.20
C CYS A 32 1.04 0.37 10.52
N THR A 33 1.52 1.17 9.58
CA THR A 33 2.68 2.06 9.73
C THR A 33 2.41 3.40 9.08
N ASP A 34 2.85 4.45 9.74
CA ASP A 34 2.90 5.82 9.21
C ASP A 34 4.33 6.23 8.83
N ARG A 35 5.29 5.31 9.00
CA ARG A 35 6.70 5.58 8.78
C ARG A 35 7.01 5.45 7.30
N LEU A 36 6.88 6.57 6.59
CA LEU A 36 7.26 6.71 5.20
C LEU A 36 8.74 7.13 5.10
N MET A 37 9.43 6.58 4.11
CA MET A 37 10.83 6.86 3.80
C MET A 37 10.88 7.52 2.43
N ALA A 38 11.18 8.82 2.40
CA ALA A 38 11.46 9.52 1.15
C ALA A 38 12.94 9.34 0.77
N ALA A 39 13.23 9.11 -0.51
CA ALA A 39 14.61 9.18 -0.99
C ALA A 39 15.21 10.57 -0.72
N ARG A 40 16.54 10.67 -0.60
CA ARG A 40 17.21 11.94 -0.31
C ARG A 40 16.88 12.98 -1.39
N GLY A 41 16.24 14.08 -1.00
CA GLY A 41 15.76 15.14 -1.89
C GLY A 41 14.24 15.13 -2.05
N ARG A 42 13.62 16.30 -2.32
CA ARG A 42 12.15 16.47 -2.44
C ARG A 42 11.51 15.74 -3.64
N SER A 43 12.29 15.00 -4.44
CA SER A 43 11.88 14.43 -5.72
C SER A 43 12.05 12.91 -5.82
N GLY A 44 12.48 12.24 -4.74
CA GLY A 44 12.68 10.79 -4.74
C GLY A 44 11.40 10.00 -4.45
N PRO A 45 11.36 8.69 -4.80
CA PRO A 45 10.22 7.84 -4.48
C PRO A 45 10.00 7.79 -2.97
N VAL A 46 8.74 7.80 -2.57
CA VAL A 46 8.33 7.58 -1.18
C VAL A 46 8.05 6.09 -1.02
N THR A 47 8.67 5.48 -0.02
CA THR A 47 8.54 4.05 0.26
C THR A 47 8.06 3.83 1.69
N TYR A 48 7.57 2.64 1.99
CA TYR A 48 7.24 2.23 3.36
C TYR A 48 7.91 0.90 3.70
N ARG A 49 8.02 0.62 4.99
CA ARG A 49 8.38 -0.70 5.49
C ARG A 49 7.47 -1.08 6.64
N LEU A 50 6.89 -2.27 6.57
CA LEU A 50 5.96 -2.81 7.55
C LEU A 50 6.43 -4.19 8.02
N SER A 51 6.56 -4.37 9.32
CA SER A 51 6.88 -5.67 9.93
C SER A 51 5.60 -6.38 10.34
N VAL A 52 5.39 -7.60 9.85
CA VAL A 52 4.18 -8.39 10.12
C VAL A 52 4.54 -9.83 10.51
N PRO A 53 3.69 -10.57 11.24
CA PRO A 53 3.88 -12.02 11.38
C PRO A 53 3.71 -12.75 10.03
N PRO A 54 4.15 -14.01 9.91
CA PRO A 54 3.88 -14.82 8.71
C PRO A 54 2.38 -14.97 8.48
N GLY A 55 1.93 -14.88 7.24
CA GLY A 55 0.49 -14.93 6.94
C GLY A 55 0.13 -14.41 5.55
N ARG A 56 -1.17 -14.17 5.37
CA ARG A 56 -1.80 -13.76 4.12
C ARG A 56 -2.50 -12.42 4.35
N TYR A 57 -2.18 -11.44 3.52
CA TYR A 57 -2.56 -10.05 3.76
C TYR A 57 -3.12 -9.38 2.52
N LEU A 58 -4.09 -8.49 2.71
CA LEU A 58 -4.34 -7.40 1.77
C LEU A 58 -3.60 -6.16 2.26
N VAL A 59 -2.82 -5.55 1.39
CA VAL A 59 -2.04 -4.36 1.72
C VAL A 59 -2.69 -3.15 1.07
N PHE A 60 -2.93 -2.12 1.88
CA PHE A 60 -3.51 -0.87 1.39
C PHE A 60 -2.89 0.36 2.03
N ALA A 61 -2.96 1.49 1.33
CA ALA A 61 -2.70 2.82 1.86
C ALA A 61 -4.02 3.57 2.06
N SER A 62 -4.06 4.45 3.06
CA SER A 62 -5.13 5.42 3.28
C SER A 62 -4.53 6.76 3.67
N LEU A 63 -5.27 7.84 3.45
CA LEU A 63 -4.90 9.14 4.00
C LEU A 63 -4.93 9.09 5.53
N LYS A 64 -4.06 9.85 6.18
CA LYS A 64 -4.18 10.07 7.62
C LYS A 64 -5.48 10.81 7.94
N GLU A 65 -6.07 10.51 9.10
CA GLU A 65 -7.25 11.22 9.59
C GLU A 65 -7.01 12.73 9.62
N GLY A 66 -8.01 13.52 9.19
CA GLY A 66 -7.92 14.98 9.10
C GLY A 66 -7.10 15.52 7.93
N VAL A 67 -6.48 14.67 7.10
CA VAL A 67 -5.83 15.11 5.86
C VAL A 67 -6.88 15.24 4.75
N ALA A 68 -7.07 16.47 4.28
CA ALA A 68 -7.85 16.72 3.08
C ALA A 68 -7.10 16.18 1.85
N GLY A 69 -7.66 15.16 1.21
CA GLY A 69 -7.26 14.71 -0.11
C GLY A 69 -8.48 14.68 -1.02
N GLY A 70 -8.28 14.99 -2.31
CA GLY A 70 -9.36 14.96 -3.31
C GLY A 70 -10.03 13.59 -3.47
N VAL A 71 -9.43 12.54 -2.92
CA VAL A 71 -10.03 11.22 -2.73
C VAL A 71 -10.49 11.17 -1.28
N THR A 72 -11.80 11.01 -1.00
CA THR A 72 -12.34 11.17 0.35
C THR A 72 -11.61 10.25 1.35
N ALA A 73 -11.54 10.64 2.62
CA ALA A 73 -10.78 9.93 3.68
C ALA A 73 -11.15 8.45 3.89
N HIS A 74 -12.15 7.93 3.17
CA HIS A 74 -12.56 6.52 3.17
C HIS A 74 -11.96 5.68 2.04
N PHE A 75 -11.23 6.27 1.10
CA PHE A 75 -10.61 5.52 0.01
C PHE A 75 -9.33 4.83 0.46
N ARG A 76 -9.24 3.55 0.12
CA ARG A 76 -8.06 2.71 0.30
C ARG A 76 -7.45 2.45 -1.05
N ALA A 77 -6.15 2.69 -1.18
CA ALA A 77 -5.39 2.25 -2.34
C ALA A 77 -4.86 0.86 -2.10
N TYR A 78 -5.17 -0.11 -2.96
CA TYR A 78 -4.74 -1.48 -2.74
C TYR A 78 -3.50 -1.84 -3.58
N TYR A 79 -2.72 -2.80 -3.08
CA TYR A 79 -1.84 -3.57 -3.97
C TYR A 79 -2.73 -4.54 -4.77
N SER A 80 -2.80 -4.34 -6.09
CA SER A 80 -3.80 -5.00 -6.94
C SER A 80 -3.22 -5.43 -8.29
N ASP A 81 -4.02 -6.19 -9.05
CA ASP A 81 -3.72 -6.54 -10.44
C ASP A 81 -3.40 -5.30 -11.30
N TYR A 82 -4.07 -4.17 -11.04
CA TYR A 82 -3.86 -2.91 -11.74
C TYR A 82 -2.43 -2.39 -11.52
N VAL A 83 -1.95 -2.46 -10.26
CA VAL A 83 -0.58 -2.06 -9.91
C VAL A 83 0.43 -2.97 -10.60
N VAL A 84 0.25 -4.29 -10.52
CA VAL A 84 1.20 -5.27 -11.09
C VAL A 84 1.23 -5.21 -12.61
N CYS A 85 0.12 -4.85 -13.24
CA CYS A 85 0.01 -4.60 -14.69
C CYS A 85 0.68 -3.26 -15.11
N GLY A 86 1.16 -2.47 -14.16
CA GLY A 86 1.91 -1.24 -14.41
C GLY A 86 1.03 0.00 -14.59
N THR A 87 -0.16 0.00 -13.97
CA THR A 87 -1.06 1.16 -13.86
C THR A 87 -1.45 1.82 -15.19
N ARG A 88 -1.59 1.01 -16.25
CA ARG A 88 -1.93 1.46 -17.61
C ARG A 88 -3.44 1.39 -17.84
N VAL A 89 -3.95 2.20 -18.77
CA VAL A 89 -5.37 2.19 -19.18
C VAL A 89 -5.84 0.82 -19.66
N GLY A 90 -4.95 -0.02 -20.20
CA GLY A 90 -5.27 -1.40 -20.62
C GLY A 90 -5.44 -2.40 -19.48
N CYS A 91 -5.05 -2.04 -18.25
CA CYS A 91 -5.17 -2.89 -17.07
C CYS A 91 -6.61 -2.82 -16.53
N LYS A 92 -7.40 -3.87 -16.77
CA LYS A 92 -8.85 -3.86 -16.44
C LYS A 92 -9.18 -4.32 -15.02
N SER A 93 -8.34 -5.17 -14.43
CA SER A 93 -8.59 -5.73 -13.10
C SER A 93 -8.00 -4.82 -12.03
N HIS A 94 -8.84 -4.43 -11.07
CA HIS A 94 -8.44 -3.74 -9.84
C HIS A 94 -8.49 -4.67 -8.61
N LYS A 95 -8.53 -5.99 -8.85
CA LYS A 95 -8.66 -6.97 -7.77
C LYS A 95 -7.44 -6.88 -6.84
N PRO A 96 -7.63 -6.70 -5.51
CA PRO A 96 -6.53 -6.75 -4.57
C PRO A 96 -5.79 -8.09 -4.64
N ILE A 97 -4.46 -8.03 -4.58
CA ILE A 97 -3.60 -9.20 -4.60
C ILE A 97 -3.29 -9.62 -3.17
N GLU A 98 -3.46 -10.90 -2.90
CA GLU A 98 -3.03 -11.51 -1.65
C GLU A 98 -1.50 -11.52 -1.54
N VAL A 99 -0.99 -10.89 -0.48
CA VAL A 99 0.43 -10.88 -0.14
C VAL A 99 0.68 -11.95 0.91
N VAL A 100 1.31 -13.04 0.49
CA VAL A 100 1.73 -14.14 1.37
C VAL A 100 3.19 -13.94 1.78
N VAL A 101 3.47 -14.00 3.08
CA VAL A 101 4.82 -13.87 3.62
C VAL A 101 5.16 -14.96 4.64
N ARG A 102 6.38 -15.49 4.57
CA ARG A 102 6.93 -16.47 5.53
C ARG A 102 7.78 -15.81 6.61
N ALA A 103 8.09 -16.55 7.68
CA ALA A 103 8.98 -16.07 8.72
C ALA A 103 10.37 -15.73 8.15
N GLY A 104 10.87 -14.54 8.45
CA GLY A 104 12.14 -14.01 7.96
C GLY A 104 12.08 -13.44 6.54
N GLU A 105 10.96 -13.56 5.82
CA GLU A 105 10.86 -13.08 4.43
C GLU A 105 10.88 -11.56 4.36
N HIS A 106 11.65 -11.02 3.40
CA HIS A 106 11.55 -9.62 2.98
C HIS A 106 10.84 -9.54 1.62
N ARG A 107 9.53 -9.30 1.66
CA ARG A 107 8.69 -9.11 0.49
C ARG A 107 8.78 -7.66 0.00
N ARG A 108 9.28 -7.48 -1.22
CA ARG A 108 9.44 -6.16 -1.87
C ARG A 108 8.44 -5.98 -3.01
N GLY A 109 8.30 -4.74 -3.50
CA GLY A 109 7.47 -4.41 -4.67
C GLY A 109 5.97 -4.41 -4.38
N VAL A 110 5.56 -4.34 -3.11
CA VAL A 110 4.17 -4.32 -2.71
C VAL A 110 3.72 -2.86 -2.58
N GLY A 111 3.52 -2.17 -3.71
CA GLY A 111 3.08 -0.78 -3.72
C GLY A 111 1.55 -0.66 -3.71
N PRO A 112 0.90 -0.25 -2.61
CA PRO A 112 -0.55 -0.09 -2.57
C PRO A 112 -1.00 1.21 -3.26
N ASN A 113 -0.97 1.22 -4.60
CA ASN A 113 -1.11 2.43 -5.41
C ASN A 113 -2.43 2.50 -6.21
N ASP A 114 -3.29 1.50 -6.07
CA ASP A 114 -4.58 1.47 -6.77
C ASP A 114 -5.67 2.18 -5.97
N TRP A 115 -5.70 3.51 -6.07
CA TRP A 115 -6.69 4.39 -5.44
C TRP A 115 -8.12 4.27 -6.01
N TYR A 116 -8.29 3.45 -7.05
CA TYR A 116 -9.57 3.25 -7.75
C TYR A 116 -10.16 1.85 -7.53
N ALA A 117 -9.45 0.98 -6.79
CA ALA A 117 -9.96 -0.31 -6.39
C ALA A 117 -11.25 -0.16 -5.57
N ARG A 118 -12.31 -0.83 -6.04
CA ARG A 118 -13.57 -0.98 -5.31
C ARG A 118 -13.59 -2.40 -4.75
N THR A 119 -13.41 -2.51 -3.44
CA THR A 119 -13.47 -3.77 -2.68
C THR A 119 -14.86 -4.00 -2.12
#